data_AF-A0A7S3LBG1-F1
#
_entry.id   AF-A0A7S3LBG1-F1
#
_cell.length_a   1.000
_cell.length_b   1.000
_cell.length_c   1.000
_cell.angle_alpha   90.00
_cell.angle_beta   90.00
_cell.angle_gamma   90.00
#
_symmetry.space_group_name_H-M   'P 1'
#
loop_
_entity.id
_entity.type
_entity.pdbx_description
1 polymer ?
#
loop_
_entity_poly.entity_id
_entity_poly.type
_entity_poly.pdbx_seq_one_letter_code
_entity_poly.pdbx_strand_id
1 'polypeptide(L)'
;PTLNNLLENRELSLDDGGLLVSPQTFDTHTGKDDSKLSIHRVHPDFRVAALASETATLDPPLRSRFQARLAHFMDPGEILQTISAAPDRTLDASIVQEIVGLAASIPEGVSLQSVHDAARYLERNPNNLTPVKAMQPYTGMIRVDDVVGSLSTSLKDKEESSKLQSRSFVETKTTKTVQDIIASAFESGKRAVALVGPKGSYKSALARQIAKRSGTHAELFSLYSDMTARDLLLTRGTDEDGNTIWRKTPLSRAIENGTWVILDGIQKISNDTLTSVALLMEQGQIDLPDGTRLRAGDGFRCIALAHPPGTAHNHWMSPEVVGMFHWIRVEQLPS
;
A
#
# COMPACT_ATOMS: atom_id res chain seq x y z
N PRO A 1 3.08 21.19 19.60
CA PRO A 1 4.16 21.98 20.25
C PRO A 1 5.55 21.66 19.67
N THR A 2 5.91 20.38 19.56
CA THR A 2 7.23 19.93 19.12
C THR A 2 7.53 20.29 17.66
N LEU A 3 6.55 20.10 16.76
CA LEU A 3 6.67 20.49 15.36
C LEU A 3 6.87 22.01 15.18
N ASN A 4 6.20 22.83 16.00
CA ASN A 4 6.37 24.28 15.97
C ASN A 4 7.80 24.68 16.33
N ASN A 5 8.38 24.04 17.36
CA ASN A 5 9.76 24.32 17.77
C ASN A 5 10.79 23.90 16.71
N LEU A 6 10.52 22.78 16.01
CA LEU A 6 11.35 22.35 14.89
C LEU A 6 11.27 23.33 13.70
N LEU A 7 10.08 23.85 13.39
CA LEU A 7 9.88 24.80 12.29
C LEU A 7 10.45 26.18 12.58
N GLU A 8 10.39 26.63 13.84
CA GLU A 8 10.82 27.97 14.25
C GLU A 8 12.29 28.02 14.65
N ASN A 9 12.71 27.11 15.54
CA ASN A 9 14.02 27.14 16.17
C ASN A 9 14.96 26.05 15.65
N ARG A 10 14.46 25.12 14.80
CA ARG A 10 15.18 23.90 14.39
C ARG A 10 15.59 23.05 15.59
N GLU A 11 14.72 23.02 16.59
CA GLU A 11 14.97 22.34 17.85
C GLU A 11 13.97 21.21 18.08
N LEU A 12 14.50 20.02 18.37
CA LEU A 12 13.71 18.80 18.60
C LEU A 12 14.43 17.88 19.57
N SER A 13 13.76 17.49 20.65
CA SER A 13 14.22 16.43 21.54
C SER A 13 14.00 15.06 20.89
N LEU A 14 15.03 14.22 20.93
CA LEU A 14 15.05 12.86 20.38
C LEU A 14 14.73 11.83 21.47
N ASP A 15 14.22 10.66 21.06
CA ASP A 15 13.84 9.57 21.97
C ASP A 15 15.04 8.94 22.70
N ASP A 16 16.25 9.12 22.17
CA ASP A 16 17.51 8.69 22.78
C ASP A 16 18.05 9.67 23.84
N GLY A 17 17.30 10.75 24.14
CA GLY A 17 17.71 11.82 25.05
C GLY A 17 18.58 12.89 24.39
N GLY A 18 18.86 12.77 23.10
CA GLY A 18 19.57 13.79 22.32
C GLY A 18 18.72 15.00 21.98
N LEU A 19 19.38 16.07 21.52
CA LEU A 19 18.74 17.32 21.13
C LEU A 19 19.24 17.79 19.77
N LEU A 20 18.33 17.92 18.80
CA LEU A 20 18.59 18.64 17.57
C LEU A 20 18.53 20.15 17.85
N VAL A 21 19.50 20.89 17.33
CA VAL A 21 19.57 22.36 17.47
C VAL A 21 20.00 23.04 16.18
N SER A 22 19.69 24.33 16.05
CA SER A 22 20.13 25.15 14.91
C SER A 22 21.67 25.21 14.78
N PRO A 23 22.23 25.48 13.58
CA PRO A 23 23.66 25.71 13.41
C PRO A 23 24.23 26.76 14.38
N GLN A 24 23.51 27.86 14.60
CA GLN A 24 23.95 28.95 15.48
C GLN A 24 23.97 28.51 16.95
N THR A 25 22.95 27.76 17.36
CA THR A 25 22.87 27.19 18.71
C THR A 25 23.96 26.13 18.90
N PHE A 26 24.25 25.28 17.91
CA PHE A 26 25.31 24.29 17.98
C PHE A 26 26.70 24.94 18.13
N ASP A 27 26.98 25.95 17.29
CA ASP A 27 28.27 26.62 17.24
C ASP A 27 28.54 27.42 18.54
N THR A 28 27.50 27.79 19.30
CA THR A 28 27.64 28.41 20.64
C THR A 28 27.81 27.39 21.78
N HIS A 29 27.35 26.14 21.61
CA HIS A 29 27.44 25.08 22.63
C HIS A 29 28.72 24.25 22.53
N THR A 30 29.36 24.18 21.35
CA THR A 30 30.65 23.47 21.16
C THR A 30 31.82 24.04 21.97
N GLY A 31 31.66 25.21 22.62
CA GLY A 31 32.63 25.81 23.53
C GLY A 31 32.43 25.49 25.02
N LYS A 32 31.39 24.73 25.41
CA LYS A 32 31.13 24.35 26.80
C LYS A 32 31.15 22.82 26.94
N ASP A 33 31.95 22.37 27.90
CA ASP A 33 32.28 20.97 28.19
C ASP A 33 31.09 20.23 28.82
N ASP A 34 30.03 19.94 28.03
CA ASP A 34 28.83 19.23 28.50
C ASP A 34 28.76 17.81 27.93
N SER A 35 29.46 16.90 28.60
CA SER A 35 29.58 15.47 28.28
C SER A 35 28.35 14.60 28.61
N LYS A 36 27.14 15.19 28.69
CA LYS A 36 25.91 14.47 29.08
C LYS A 36 24.74 14.56 28.10
N LEU A 37 24.72 15.50 27.16
CA LEU A 37 23.67 15.59 26.14
C LEU A 37 24.26 15.33 24.74
N SER A 38 23.71 14.35 24.02
CA SER A 38 23.97 14.17 22.59
C SER A 38 23.30 15.29 21.79
N ILE A 39 24.03 16.39 21.58
CA ILE A 39 23.54 17.52 20.79
C ILE A 39 23.88 17.28 19.31
N HIS A 40 22.89 17.42 18.44
CA HIS A 40 23.01 17.21 17.00
C HIS A 40 22.74 18.50 16.23
N ARG A 41 23.67 18.86 15.34
CA ARG A 41 23.56 20.06 14.49
C ARG A 41 22.58 19.81 13.33
N VAL A 42 21.52 20.61 13.24
CA VAL A 42 20.62 20.60 12.07
C VAL A 42 21.31 21.27 10.87
N HIS A 43 21.20 20.68 9.68
CA HIS A 43 21.81 21.23 8.47
C HIS A 43 21.25 22.63 8.13
N PRO A 44 22.07 23.60 7.68
CA PRO A 44 21.61 24.94 7.28
C PRO A 44 20.50 24.94 6.21
N ASP A 45 20.61 24.00 5.27
CA ASP A 45 19.65 23.80 4.18
C ASP A 45 18.49 22.87 4.51
N PHE A 46 18.31 22.48 5.77
CA PHE A 46 17.10 21.77 6.17
C PHE A 46 15.86 22.59 5.81
N ARG A 47 14.91 21.94 5.14
CA ARG A 47 13.61 22.50 4.74
C ARG A 47 12.54 21.50 5.11
N VAL A 48 11.37 22.00 5.47
CA VAL A 48 10.18 21.18 5.72
C VAL A 48 9.16 21.46 4.63
N ALA A 49 8.75 20.42 3.92
CA ALA A 49 7.60 20.45 3.03
C ALA A 49 6.51 19.59 3.65
N ALA A 50 5.26 20.04 3.55
CA ALA A 50 4.10 19.31 4.02
C ALA A 50 3.09 19.18 2.88
N LEU A 51 2.49 18.00 2.73
CA LEU A 51 1.37 17.75 1.84
C LEU A 51 0.09 17.82 2.67
N ALA A 52 -0.94 18.46 2.13
CA ALA A 52 -2.22 18.62 2.81
C ALA A 52 -3.36 18.47 1.80
N SER A 53 -4.46 17.85 2.24
CA SER A 53 -5.71 17.81 1.49
C SER A 53 -6.51 19.09 1.73
N GLU A 54 -7.28 19.53 0.74
CA GLU A 54 -8.10 20.75 0.81
C GLU A 54 -9.10 20.76 1.97
N THR A 55 -9.47 19.58 2.48
CA THR A 55 -10.45 19.43 3.56
C THR A 55 -9.88 19.67 4.96
N ALA A 56 -8.56 19.71 5.13
CA ALA A 56 -7.92 19.83 6.44
C ALA A 56 -7.47 21.28 6.71
N THR A 57 -8.08 21.91 7.71
CA THR A 57 -7.65 23.23 8.18
C THR A 57 -6.38 23.11 9.02
N LEU A 58 -5.27 23.68 8.55
CA LEU A 58 -4.05 23.85 9.36
C LEU A 58 -4.29 24.75 10.57
N ASP A 59 -3.77 24.35 11.73
CA ASP A 59 -3.78 25.13 12.96
C ASP A 59 -3.19 26.53 12.71
N PRO A 60 -3.72 27.60 13.36
CA PRO A 60 -3.27 28.97 13.14
C PRO A 60 -1.75 29.19 13.21
N PRO A 61 -0.99 28.58 14.16
CA PRO A 61 0.47 28.71 14.21
C PRO A 61 1.20 28.06 13.03
N LEU A 62 0.66 27.00 12.45
CA LEU A 62 1.23 26.30 11.29
C LEU A 62 0.85 27.04 9.99
N ARG A 63 -0.37 27.59 9.94
CA ARG A 63 -0.87 28.37 8.79
C ARG A 63 -0.01 29.59 8.48
N SER A 64 0.59 30.24 9.49
CA SER A 64 1.51 31.37 9.27
C SER A 64 2.94 30.96 8.90
N ARG A 65 3.34 29.72 9.22
CA ARG A 65 4.72 29.22 9.05
C ARG A 65 4.92 28.45 7.75
N PHE A 66 3.85 27.94 7.14
CA PHE A 66 3.90 27.30 5.83
C PHE A 66 3.46 28.26 4.73
N GLN A 67 4.25 28.33 3.65
CA GLN A 67 3.77 28.85 2.39
C GLN A 67 2.98 27.75 1.67
N ALA A 68 1.65 27.86 1.68
CA ALA A 68 0.80 26.92 0.96
C ALA A 68 0.75 27.30 -0.53
N ARG A 69 0.91 26.30 -1.40
CA ARG A 69 0.58 26.39 -2.82
C ARG A 69 -0.31 25.22 -3.16
N LEU A 70 -1.39 25.50 -3.89
CA LEU A 70 -2.16 24.45 -4.54
C LEU A 70 -1.29 23.88 -5.64
N ALA A 71 -0.99 22.59 -5.57
CA ALA A 71 -0.46 21.89 -6.72
C ALA A 71 -1.58 21.83 -7.76
N HIS A 72 -1.30 22.28 -8.99
CA HIS A 72 -2.24 22.14 -10.09
C HIS A 72 -2.34 20.67 -10.51
N PHE A 73 -3.48 20.30 -11.09
CA PHE A 73 -3.70 18.99 -11.70
C PHE A 73 -2.60 18.68 -12.73
N MET A 74 -2.24 17.39 -12.84
CA MET A 74 -1.20 16.92 -13.76
C MET A 74 -1.42 17.45 -15.18
N ASP A 75 -0.34 17.89 -15.82
CA ASP A 75 -0.38 18.28 -17.22
C ASP A 75 -0.59 17.03 -18.10
N PRO A 76 -1.45 17.08 -19.13
CA PRO A 76 -1.64 15.97 -20.06
C PRO A 76 -0.33 15.43 -20.65
N GLY A 77 0.70 16.27 -20.82
CA GLY A 77 2.03 15.87 -21.26
C GLY A 77 2.76 14.97 -20.26
N GLU A 78 2.67 15.23 -18.95
CA GLU A 78 3.26 14.39 -17.90
C GLU A 78 2.59 13.02 -17.83
N ILE A 79 1.27 12.99 -18.02
CA ILE A 79 0.48 11.75 -18.07
C ILE A 79 0.91 10.93 -19.30
N LEU A 80 1.01 11.56 -20.47
CA LEU A 80 1.49 10.91 -21.70
C LEU A 80 2.91 10.36 -21.55
N GLN A 81 3.81 11.12 -20.92
CA GLN A 81 5.17 10.67 -20.68
C GLN A 81 5.21 9.45 -19.75
N THR A 82 4.36 9.42 -18.73
CA THR A 82 4.24 8.31 -17.78
C THR A 82 3.70 7.03 -18.43
N ILE A 83 2.72 7.17 -19.33
CA ILE A 83 2.21 6.06 -20.14
C ILE A 83 3.29 5.59 -21.13
N SER A 84 4.01 6.52 -21.78
CA SER A 84 5.06 6.21 -22.76
C SER A 84 6.33 5.60 -22.15
N ALA A 85 6.52 5.77 -20.84
CA ALA A 85 7.57 5.14 -20.05
C ALA A 85 7.24 3.68 -19.68
N ALA A 86 6.02 3.19 -19.97
CA ALA A 86 5.71 1.77 -19.85
C ALA A 86 6.58 0.95 -20.83
N PRO A 87 7.09 -0.22 -20.38
CA PRO A 87 8.12 -0.95 -21.11
C PRO A 87 7.66 -1.54 -22.45
N ASP A 88 6.36 -1.84 -22.59
CA ASP A 88 5.85 -2.64 -23.70
C ASP A 88 5.26 -1.79 -24.85
N ARG A 89 4.85 -0.52 -24.58
CA ARG A 89 4.42 0.50 -25.57
C ARG A 89 3.39 0.03 -26.60
N THR A 90 2.47 -0.86 -26.22
CA THR A 90 1.51 -1.48 -27.16
C THR A 90 0.09 -0.90 -27.08
N LEU A 91 -0.17 0.13 -26.27
CA LEU A 91 -1.50 0.71 -26.16
C LEU A 91 -1.94 1.41 -27.44
N ASP A 92 -3.17 1.12 -27.88
CA ASP A 92 -3.82 1.88 -28.92
C ASP A 92 -3.95 3.35 -28.52
N ALA A 93 -3.69 4.25 -29.49
CA ALA A 93 -3.74 5.69 -29.28
C ALA A 93 -5.09 6.17 -28.74
N SER A 94 -6.19 5.48 -29.08
CA SER A 94 -7.53 5.76 -28.56
C SER A 94 -7.62 5.52 -27.04
N ILE A 95 -7.06 4.42 -26.54
CA ILE A 95 -7.05 4.09 -25.11
C ILE A 95 -6.17 5.07 -24.34
N VAL A 96 -5.02 5.45 -24.91
CA VAL A 96 -4.14 6.47 -24.32
C VAL A 96 -4.86 7.82 -24.20
N GLN A 97 -5.55 8.26 -25.26
CA GLN A 97 -6.36 9.48 -25.23
C GLN A 97 -7.49 9.40 -24.19
N GLU A 98 -8.13 8.25 -24.06
CA GLU A 98 -9.18 8.03 -23.08
C GLU A 98 -8.64 8.12 -21.64
N ILE A 99 -7.51 7.44 -21.33
CA ILE A 99 -6.85 7.52 -20.02
C ILE A 99 -6.47 8.97 -19.68
N VAL A 100 -5.82 9.67 -20.61
CA VAL A 100 -5.36 11.06 -20.39
C VAL A 100 -6.55 12.00 -20.21
N GLY A 101 -7.57 11.88 -21.06
CA GLY A 101 -8.78 12.70 -20.98
C GLY A 101 -9.55 12.46 -19.67
N LEU A 102 -9.67 11.22 -19.24
CA LEU A 102 -10.31 10.86 -17.98
C LEU A 102 -9.52 11.38 -16.79
N ALA A 103 -8.20 11.16 -16.74
CA ALA A 103 -7.34 11.63 -15.66
C ALA A 103 -7.38 13.17 -15.52
N ALA A 104 -7.44 13.90 -16.63
CA ALA A 104 -7.60 15.36 -16.65
C ALA A 104 -9.01 15.84 -16.22
N SER A 105 -10.03 15.00 -16.39
CA SER A 105 -11.43 15.34 -16.07
C SER A 105 -11.83 15.07 -14.61
N ILE A 106 -11.00 14.36 -13.83
CA ILE A 106 -11.31 13.99 -12.44
C ILE A 106 -11.00 15.19 -11.52
N PRO A 107 -12.00 15.79 -10.86
CA PRO A 107 -11.83 17.05 -10.11
C PRO A 107 -10.84 17.01 -8.94
N GLU A 108 -10.54 15.82 -8.40
CA GLU A 108 -9.59 15.64 -7.30
C GLU A 108 -8.20 15.17 -7.80
N GLY A 109 -8.05 14.91 -9.11
CA GLY A 109 -6.86 14.37 -9.75
C GLY A 109 -6.82 12.83 -9.78
N VAL A 110 -5.71 12.27 -10.26
CA VAL A 110 -5.36 10.84 -10.16
C VAL A 110 -3.86 10.78 -9.88
N SER A 111 -3.34 9.76 -9.20
CA SER A 111 -1.88 9.64 -9.06
C SER A 111 -1.25 9.17 -10.38
N LEU A 112 -0.04 9.66 -10.71
CA LEU A 112 0.74 9.17 -11.86
C LEU A 112 0.93 7.64 -11.80
N GLN A 113 1.09 7.10 -10.59
CA GLN A 113 1.20 5.66 -10.37
C GLN A 113 -0.07 4.91 -10.79
N SER A 114 -1.25 5.42 -10.43
CA SER A 114 -2.53 4.81 -10.86
C SER A 114 -2.71 4.86 -12.37
N VAL A 115 -2.29 5.94 -13.03
CA VAL A 115 -2.32 6.04 -14.51
C VAL A 115 -1.35 5.02 -15.13
N HIS A 116 -0.13 4.92 -14.60
CA HIS A 116 0.87 3.95 -15.06
C HIS A 116 0.40 2.50 -14.88
N ASP A 117 -0.17 2.18 -13.72
CA ASP A 117 -0.68 0.84 -13.42
C ASP A 117 -1.88 0.49 -14.30
N ALA A 118 -2.77 1.45 -14.57
CA ALA A 118 -3.89 1.28 -15.49
C ALA A 118 -3.43 1.02 -16.93
N ALA A 119 -2.43 1.79 -17.39
CA ALA A 119 -1.81 1.58 -18.69
C ALA A 119 -1.25 0.16 -18.81
N ARG A 120 -0.42 -0.29 -17.85
CA ARG A 120 0.11 -1.66 -17.83
C ARG A 120 -0.98 -2.73 -17.77
N TYR A 121 -2.04 -2.49 -17.00
CA TYR A 121 -3.15 -3.45 -16.91
C TYR A 121 -3.83 -3.62 -18.27
N LEU A 122 -4.15 -2.51 -18.94
CA LEU A 122 -4.83 -2.49 -20.24
C LEU A 122 -3.94 -2.97 -21.38
N GLU A 123 -2.62 -2.78 -21.29
CA GLU A 123 -1.64 -3.36 -22.23
C GLU A 123 -1.72 -4.89 -22.25
N ARG A 124 -1.78 -5.49 -21.07
CA ARG A 124 -1.78 -6.95 -20.91
C ARG A 124 -3.16 -7.57 -21.07
N ASN A 125 -4.21 -6.79 -20.80
CA ASN A 125 -5.60 -7.25 -20.85
C ASN A 125 -6.46 -6.26 -21.65
N PRO A 126 -6.19 -6.11 -22.96
CA PRO A 126 -6.94 -5.17 -23.79
C PRO A 126 -8.42 -5.53 -23.82
N ASN A 127 -9.29 -4.50 -23.73
CA ASN A 127 -10.76 -4.61 -23.74
C ASN A 127 -11.40 -5.37 -22.55
N ASN A 128 -10.65 -5.64 -21.49
CA ASN A 128 -11.18 -6.37 -20.34
C ASN A 128 -11.84 -5.47 -19.28
N LEU A 129 -11.29 -4.28 -19.07
CA LEU A 129 -11.84 -3.24 -18.21
C LEU A 129 -11.90 -1.93 -18.98
N THR A 130 -12.81 -1.03 -18.59
CA THR A 130 -12.79 0.34 -19.07
C THR A 130 -11.61 1.11 -18.45
N PRO A 131 -11.03 2.10 -19.14
CA PRO A 131 -9.93 2.92 -18.61
C PRO A 131 -10.22 3.56 -17.25
N VAL A 132 -11.46 4.01 -17.02
CA VAL A 132 -11.90 4.53 -15.71
C VAL A 132 -11.73 3.49 -14.60
N LYS A 133 -12.13 2.24 -14.86
CA LYS A 133 -12.09 1.15 -13.88
C LYS A 133 -10.68 0.64 -13.65
N ALA A 134 -9.83 0.65 -14.67
CA ALA A 134 -8.41 0.31 -14.54
C ALA A 134 -7.65 1.34 -13.67
N MET A 135 -7.98 2.62 -13.78
CA MET A 135 -7.36 3.70 -12.98
C MET A 135 -7.79 3.72 -11.50
N GLN A 136 -8.96 3.17 -11.16
CA GLN A 136 -9.49 3.13 -9.80
C GLN A 136 -9.41 4.48 -9.04
N PRO A 137 -9.98 5.59 -9.55
CA PRO A 137 -9.90 6.86 -8.84
C PRO A 137 -10.62 6.78 -7.49
N TYR A 138 -9.84 6.95 -6.41
CA TYR A 138 -10.16 7.09 -4.97
C TYR A 138 -11.09 6.07 -4.29
N THR A 139 -12.09 5.51 -4.97
CA THR A 139 -13.14 4.64 -4.41
C THR A 139 -13.65 3.58 -5.40
N GLY A 140 -13.14 3.57 -6.64
CA GLY A 140 -13.54 2.64 -7.69
C GLY A 140 -13.04 1.22 -7.44
N MET A 141 -13.77 0.43 -6.64
CA MET A 141 -13.54 -1.02 -6.59
C MET A 141 -13.97 -1.65 -7.90
N ILE A 142 -13.13 -2.52 -8.46
CA ILE A 142 -13.53 -3.36 -9.60
C ILE A 142 -14.54 -4.39 -9.10
N ARG A 143 -15.70 -4.42 -9.75
CA ARG A 143 -16.72 -5.45 -9.56
C ARG A 143 -16.56 -6.51 -10.65
N VAL A 144 -17.16 -7.67 -10.41
CA VAL A 144 -17.21 -8.74 -11.42
C VAL A 144 -17.95 -8.27 -12.67
N ASP A 145 -19.01 -7.47 -12.52
CA ASP A 145 -19.78 -6.91 -13.63
C ASP A 145 -19.01 -5.87 -14.46
N ASP A 146 -17.91 -5.34 -13.94
CA ASP A 146 -17.08 -4.37 -14.66
C ASP A 146 -16.17 -5.05 -15.70
N VAL A 147 -16.03 -6.38 -15.64
CA VAL A 147 -15.18 -7.18 -16.53
C VAL A 147 -15.97 -7.59 -17.77
N VAL A 148 -15.56 -7.07 -18.94
CA VAL A 148 -16.29 -7.24 -20.21
C VAL A 148 -15.73 -8.39 -21.07
N GLY A 149 -14.52 -8.87 -20.77
CA GLY A 149 -13.80 -9.87 -21.56
C GLY A 149 -13.34 -11.12 -20.78
N SER A 150 -12.77 -12.09 -21.51
CA SER A 150 -12.04 -13.21 -20.89
C SER A 150 -10.60 -12.78 -20.63
N LEU A 151 -10.13 -12.93 -19.39
CA LEU A 151 -8.73 -12.67 -19.05
C LEU A 151 -7.84 -13.84 -19.48
N SER A 152 -6.74 -13.53 -20.16
CA SER A 152 -5.64 -14.49 -20.41
C SER A 152 -4.56 -14.26 -19.35
N THR A 153 -4.54 -15.07 -18.29
CA THR A 153 -3.53 -14.96 -17.23
C THR A 153 -2.39 -15.94 -17.47
N SER A 154 -1.15 -15.56 -17.13
CA SER A 154 0.04 -16.40 -17.32
C SER A 154 0.37 -17.26 -16.10
N LEU A 155 -0.56 -17.35 -15.14
CA LEU A 155 -0.43 -18.24 -13.99
C LEU A 155 -0.37 -19.67 -14.51
N LYS A 156 0.84 -20.24 -14.53
CA LYS A 156 1.09 -21.62 -14.95
C LYS A 156 0.26 -22.54 -14.06
N ASP A 157 -0.81 -23.10 -14.61
CA ASP A 157 -1.51 -24.26 -14.04
C ASP A 157 -0.51 -25.42 -14.01
N LYS A 158 0.24 -25.55 -12.91
CA LYS A 158 0.96 -26.79 -12.61
C LYS A 158 -0.07 -27.80 -12.14
N GLU A 159 -0.82 -28.35 -13.08
CA GLU A 159 -1.42 -29.68 -12.90
C GLU A 159 -0.27 -30.68 -12.76
N GLU A 160 0.03 -31.10 -11.52
CA GLU A 160 -0.04 -32.52 -11.12
C GLU A 160 0.57 -32.80 -9.74
N SER A 161 -0.13 -33.69 -9.03
CA SER A 161 0.27 -34.50 -7.86
C SER A 161 0.45 -33.85 -6.49
N SER A 162 -0.66 -33.79 -5.74
CA SER A 162 -0.87 -34.80 -4.68
C SER A 162 -2.30 -34.80 -4.17
N LYS A 163 -2.94 -35.97 -4.34
CA LYS A 163 -4.22 -36.35 -3.74
C LYS A 163 -4.08 -36.37 -2.21
N LEU A 164 -4.43 -35.27 -1.55
CA LEU A 164 -4.94 -35.31 -0.18
C LEU A 164 -6.15 -34.38 -0.14
N GLN A 165 -7.34 -34.98 -0.17
CA GLN A 165 -8.59 -34.25 -0.11
C GLN A 165 -8.66 -33.41 1.16
N SER A 166 -8.89 -32.11 1.02
CA SER A 166 -9.60 -31.35 2.05
C SER A 166 -10.53 -30.32 1.38
N ARG A 167 -11.80 -30.70 1.27
CA ARG A 167 -12.99 -29.85 1.05
C ARG A 167 -12.85 -28.81 -0.08
N SER A 168 -13.09 -29.30 -1.29
CA SER A 168 -13.02 -28.60 -2.57
C SER A 168 -13.68 -27.21 -2.55
N PHE A 169 -12.89 -26.18 -2.80
CA PHE A 169 -13.41 -24.92 -3.31
C PHE A 169 -14.12 -25.21 -4.64
N VAL A 170 -15.39 -24.84 -4.73
CA VAL A 170 -16.16 -24.97 -5.98
C VAL A 170 -15.92 -23.72 -6.80
N GLU A 171 -15.27 -23.88 -7.95
CA GLU A 171 -15.03 -22.78 -8.86
C GLU A 171 -16.32 -22.42 -9.60
N THR A 172 -16.77 -21.18 -9.41
CA THR A 172 -17.87 -20.56 -10.14
C THR A 172 -17.32 -19.53 -11.13
N LYS A 173 -18.13 -19.14 -12.14
CA LYS A 173 -17.78 -18.07 -13.08
C LYS A 173 -17.32 -16.81 -12.35
N THR A 174 -18.06 -16.39 -11.32
CA THR A 174 -17.74 -15.25 -10.46
C THR A 174 -16.38 -15.40 -9.77
N THR A 175 -16.10 -16.57 -9.16
CA THR A 175 -14.82 -16.78 -8.49
C THR A 175 -13.64 -16.83 -9.46
N LYS A 176 -13.84 -17.33 -10.68
CA LYS A 176 -12.82 -17.35 -11.72
C LYS A 176 -12.49 -15.93 -12.18
N THR A 177 -13.50 -15.11 -12.48
CA THR A 177 -13.30 -13.70 -12.83
C THR A 177 -12.54 -12.94 -11.74
N VAL A 178 -12.88 -13.13 -10.46
CA VAL A 178 -12.14 -12.47 -9.36
C VAL A 178 -10.69 -12.97 -9.30
N GLN A 179 -10.43 -14.26 -9.49
CA GLN A 179 -9.05 -14.78 -9.55
C GLN A 179 -8.26 -14.18 -10.69
N ASP A 180 -8.89 -14.06 -11.85
CA ASP A 180 -8.26 -13.48 -13.03
C ASP A 180 -7.94 -12.00 -12.81
N ILE A 181 -8.84 -11.22 -12.19
CA ILE A 181 -8.54 -9.82 -11.82
C ILE A 181 -7.35 -9.76 -10.85
N ILE A 182 -7.30 -10.63 -9.83
CA ILE A 182 -6.18 -10.67 -8.88
C ILE A 182 -4.87 -10.99 -9.61
N ALA A 183 -4.88 -11.97 -10.51
CA ALA A 183 -3.72 -12.38 -11.28
C ALA A 183 -3.21 -11.23 -12.16
N SER A 184 -4.09 -10.60 -12.94
CA SER A 184 -3.74 -9.47 -13.81
C SER A 184 -3.23 -8.26 -13.02
N ALA A 185 -3.76 -8.02 -11.80
CA ALA A 185 -3.27 -6.99 -10.90
C ALA A 185 -1.85 -7.27 -10.41
N PHE A 186 -1.53 -8.53 -10.09
CA PHE A 186 -0.15 -8.91 -9.71
C PHE A 186 0.83 -8.90 -10.88
N GLU A 187 0.33 -9.15 -12.09
CA GLU A 187 1.12 -9.06 -13.32
C GLU A 187 1.43 -7.60 -13.68
N SER A 188 0.52 -6.63 -13.46
CA SER A 188 0.77 -5.21 -13.75
C SER A 188 1.87 -4.55 -12.90
N GLY A 189 2.40 -5.28 -11.90
CA GLY A 189 3.49 -4.86 -11.04
C GLY A 189 3.06 -4.46 -9.63
N LYS A 190 1.75 -4.49 -9.33
CA LYS A 190 1.27 -4.29 -7.96
C LYS A 190 1.64 -5.49 -7.09
N ARG A 191 2.17 -5.20 -5.90
CA ARG A 191 2.45 -6.22 -4.88
C ARG A 191 1.23 -6.53 -4.01
N ALA A 192 0.24 -5.64 -3.97
CA ALA A 192 -0.87 -5.72 -3.04
C ALA A 192 -2.25 -5.57 -3.71
N VAL A 193 -3.14 -6.51 -3.41
CA VAL A 193 -4.54 -6.53 -3.86
C VAL A 193 -5.43 -6.62 -2.63
N ALA A 194 -6.57 -5.94 -2.63
CA ALA A 194 -7.50 -5.94 -1.51
C ALA A 194 -8.89 -6.44 -1.94
N LEU A 195 -9.40 -7.47 -1.25
CA LEU A 195 -10.71 -8.05 -1.46
C LEU A 195 -11.70 -7.51 -0.43
N VAL A 196 -12.75 -6.84 -0.89
CA VAL A 196 -13.74 -6.18 -0.03
C VAL A 196 -15.07 -6.88 -0.17
N GLY A 197 -15.63 -7.35 0.95
CA GLY A 197 -16.94 -7.99 0.93
C GLY A 197 -17.50 -8.28 2.31
N PRO A 198 -18.80 -8.54 2.44
CA PRO A 198 -19.45 -8.86 3.72
C PRO A 198 -18.88 -10.13 4.35
N LYS A 199 -19.18 -10.42 5.61
CA LYS A 199 -18.79 -11.69 6.24
C LYS A 199 -19.38 -12.87 5.45
N GLY A 200 -18.61 -13.96 5.30
CA GLY A 200 -19.06 -15.15 4.56
C GLY A 200 -18.95 -15.08 3.02
N SER A 201 -18.49 -13.98 2.43
CA SER A 201 -18.30 -13.82 0.97
C SER A 201 -17.07 -14.54 0.40
N TYR A 202 -16.74 -15.74 0.90
CA TYR A 202 -15.67 -16.64 0.39
C TYR A 202 -14.25 -16.06 0.21
N LYS A 203 -13.98 -14.79 0.58
CA LYS A 203 -12.71 -14.09 0.34
C LYS A 203 -11.48 -14.83 0.85
N SER A 204 -11.53 -15.35 2.09
CA SER A 204 -10.42 -16.10 2.68
C SER A 204 -10.17 -17.44 1.97
N ALA A 205 -11.24 -18.07 1.47
CA ALA A 205 -11.12 -19.31 0.69
C ALA A 205 -10.52 -19.03 -0.70
N LEU A 206 -10.99 -17.95 -1.34
CA LEU A 206 -10.48 -17.47 -2.63
C LEU A 206 -8.99 -17.11 -2.57
N ALA A 207 -8.58 -16.34 -1.55
CA ALA A 207 -7.20 -15.93 -1.37
C ALA A 207 -6.24 -17.13 -1.19
N ARG A 208 -6.68 -18.16 -0.45
CA ARG A 208 -5.91 -19.42 -0.32
C ARG A 208 -5.88 -20.24 -1.60
N GLN A 209 -7.01 -20.28 -2.33
CA GLN A 209 -7.13 -20.98 -3.62
C GLN A 209 -6.12 -20.43 -4.63
N ILE A 210 -6.09 -19.11 -4.82
CA ILE A 210 -5.23 -18.48 -5.82
C ILE A 210 -3.75 -18.64 -5.46
N ALA A 211 -3.38 -18.49 -4.19
CA ALA A 211 -2.00 -18.75 -3.75
C ALA A 211 -1.56 -20.20 -4.05
N LYS A 212 -2.46 -21.16 -3.79
CA LYS A 212 -2.22 -22.58 -4.10
C LYS A 212 -2.05 -22.81 -5.61
N ARG A 213 -2.85 -22.15 -6.46
CA ARG A 213 -2.74 -22.22 -7.93
C ARG A 213 -1.42 -21.63 -8.43
N SER A 214 -0.99 -20.51 -7.85
CA SER A 214 0.30 -19.90 -8.17
C SER A 214 1.51 -20.75 -7.74
N GLY A 215 1.30 -21.84 -6.98
CA GLY A 215 2.37 -22.71 -6.50
C GLY A 215 3.21 -22.08 -5.38
N THR A 216 2.73 -20.99 -4.78
CA THR A 216 3.46 -20.23 -3.76
C THR A 216 2.86 -20.50 -2.38
N HIS A 217 3.71 -20.61 -1.37
CA HIS A 217 3.24 -20.69 0.01
C HIS A 217 2.54 -19.39 0.41
N ALA A 218 1.42 -19.48 1.13
CA ALA A 218 0.72 -18.32 1.66
C ALA A 218 0.41 -18.50 3.15
N GLU A 219 0.83 -17.52 3.95
CA GLU A 219 0.49 -17.47 5.37
C GLU A 219 -0.69 -16.51 5.61
N LEU A 220 -1.65 -16.93 6.44
CA LEU A 220 -2.74 -16.07 6.89
C LEU A 220 -2.29 -15.30 8.13
N PHE A 221 -2.44 -13.98 8.10
CA PHE A 221 -2.18 -13.10 9.23
C PHE A 221 -3.45 -12.33 9.61
N SER A 222 -4.02 -12.69 10.76
CA SER A 222 -5.22 -12.03 11.29
C SER A 222 -4.86 -10.73 11.99
N LEU A 223 -5.49 -9.64 11.57
CA LEU A 223 -5.26 -8.30 12.09
C LEU A 223 -6.32 -7.90 13.12
N TYR A 224 -5.92 -7.10 14.11
CA TYR A 224 -6.77 -6.55 15.17
C TYR A 224 -6.45 -5.07 15.41
N SER A 225 -7.38 -4.33 16.02
CA SER A 225 -7.34 -2.87 16.12
C SER A 225 -6.11 -2.31 16.83
N ASP A 226 -5.63 -3.04 17.83
CA ASP A 226 -4.58 -2.57 18.73
C ASP A 226 -3.16 -2.92 18.21
N MET A 227 -3.04 -3.45 16.98
CA MET A 227 -1.75 -3.70 16.35
C MET A 227 -1.07 -2.40 15.93
N THR A 228 0.20 -2.27 16.29
CA THR A 228 1.09 -1.24 15.77
C THR A 228 1.85 -1.72 14.53
N ALA A 229 2.44 -0.79 13.78
CA ALA A 229 3.34 -1.12 12.67
C ALA A 229 4.49 -2.06 13.10
N ARG A 230 4.97 -1.93 14.34
CA ARG A 230 6.02 -2.82 14.87
C ARG A 230 5.50 -4.24 15.05
N ASP A 231 4.29 -4.41 15.58
CA ASP A 231 3.68 -5.73 15.81
C ASP A 231 3.38 -6.49 14.50
N LEU A 232 3.22 -5.75 13.39
CA LEU A 232 3.08 -6.35 12.06
C LEU A 232 4.40 -6.88 11.50
N LEU A 233 5.54 -6.36 11.96
CA LEU A 233 6.86 -6.72 11.44
C LEU A 233 7.58 -7.71 12.36
N LEU A 234 7.63 -7.44 13.66
CA LEU A 234 8.30 -8.28 14.64
C LEU A 234 7.44 -8.41 15.89
N THR A 235 7.38 -9.61 16.44
CA THR A 235 6.77 -9.85 17.75
C THR A 235 7.84 -10.22 18.77
N ARG A 236 7.52 -9.96 20.04
CA ARG A 236 8.31 -10.47 21.17
C ARG A 236 7.96 -11.95 21.35
N GLY A 237 8.98 -12.79 21.32
CA GLY A 237 8.89 -14.19 21.70
C GLY A 237 9.79 -14.46 22.91
N THR A 238 9.64 -15.65 23.47
CA THR A 238 10.54 -16.20 24.49
C THR A 238 11.21 -17.43 23.89
N ASP A 239 12.52 -17.57 24.07
CA ASP A 239 13.24 -18.81 23.75
C ASP A 239 13.04 -19.87 24.84
N GLU A 240 13.65 -21.05 24.66
CA GLU A 240 13.58 -22.15 25.63
C GLU A 240 14.26 -21.80 26.97
N ASP A 241 15.16 -20.81 26.97
CA ASP A 241 15.92 -20.33 28.11
C ASP A 241 15.24 -19.16 28.85
N GLY A 242 14.08 -18.70 28.40
CA GLY A 242 13.34 -17.60 29.02
C GLY A 242 13.76 -16.20 28.54
N ASN A 243 14.69 -16.08 27.58
CA ASN A 243 15.13 -14.79 27.05
C ASN A 243 14.13 -14.25 26.04
N THR A 244 14.02 -12.92 26.00
CA THR A 244 13.18 -12.24 25.02
C THR A 244 13.89 -12.19 23.67
N ILE A 245 13.32 -12.86 22.68
CA ILE A 245 13.83 -12.87 21.30
C ILE A 245 12.86 -12.15 20.36
N TRP A 246 13.40 -11.55 19.31
CA TRP A 246 12.60 -11.06 18.21
C TRP A 246 12.15 -12.22 17.34
N ARG A 247 10.85 -12.33 17.10
CA ARG A 247 10.25 -13.34 16.22
C ARG A 247 9.61 -12.64 15.02
N LYS A 248 9.98 -13.09 13.82
CA LYS A 248 9.40 -12.61 12.56
C LYS A 248 7.91 -12.98 12.50
N THR A 249 7.08 -12.03 12.08
CA THR A 249 5.65 -12.24 11.79
C THR A 249 5.45 -13.00 10.48
N PRO A 250 4.23 -13.49 10.20
CA PRO A 250 3.89 -14.02 8.88
C PRO A 250 4.17 -13.02 7.74
N LEU A 251 3.92 -11.72 7.97
CA LEU A 251 4.22 -10.68 7.01
C LEU A 251 5.73 -10.60 6.72
N SER A 252 6.56 -10.51 7.76
CA SER A 252 8.02 -10.41 7.58
C SER A 252 8.63 -11.67 6.95
N ARG A 253 8.16 -12.86 7.34
CA ARG A 253 8.58 -14.11 6.70
C ARG A 253 8.20 -14.15 5.23
N ALA A 254 6.99 -13.71 4.87
CA ALA A 254 6.55 -13.69 3.49
C ALA A 254 7.36 -12.73 2.62
N ILE A 255 7.66 -11.55 3.16
CA ILE A 255 8.50 -10.54 2.49
C ILE A 255 9.90 -11.11 2.23
N GLU A 256 10.54 -11.66 3.27
CA GLU A 256 11.91 -12.20 3.18
C GLU A 256 12.00 -13.38 2.21
N ASN A 257 11.04 -14.31 2.27
CA ASN A 257 11.05 -15.53 1.45
C ASN A 257 10.47 -15.31 0.05
N GLY A 258 9.94 -14.12 -0.25
CA GLY A 258 9.22 -13.87 -1.49
C GLY A 258 7.95 -14.72 -1.64
N THR A 259 7.33 -15.12 -0.53
CA THR A 259 6.09 -15.89 -0.52
C THR A 259 4.88 -14.97 -0.36
N TRP A 260 3.67 -15.52 -0.34
CA TRP A 260 2.46 -14.69 -0.26
C TRP A 260 2.01 -14.52 1.19
N VAL A 261 1.33 -13.41 1.46
CA VAL A 261 0.67 -13.16 2.75
C VAL A 261 -0.79 -12.78 2.53
N ILE A 262 -1.66 -13.31 3.38
CA ILE A 262 -3.09 -12.96 3.40
C ILE A 262 -3.36 -12.17 4.68
N LEU A 263 -3.60 -10.87 4.56
CA LEU A 263 -3.90 -9.98 5.70
C LEU A 263 -5.41 -9.94 5.94
N ASP A 264 -5.90 -10.55 7.02
CA ASP A 264 -7.33 -10.61 7.32
C ASP A 264 -7.77 -9.50 8.28
N GLY A 265 -8.60 -8.57 7.80
CA GLY A 265 -9.12 -7.47 8.59
C GLY A 265 -8.28 -6.20 8.48
N ILE A 266 -7.77 -5.88 7.29
CA ILE A 266 -6.94 -4.69 7.03
C ILE A 266 -7.61 -3.38 7.46
N GLN A 267 -8.94 -3.31 7.42
CA GLN A 267 -9.72 -2.15 7.86
C GLN A 267 -9.78 -1.97 9.39
N LYS A 268 -9.30 -2.94 10.18
CA LYS A 268 -9.37 -2.86 11.65
C LYS A 268 -8.20 -2.09 12.25
N ILE A 269 -7.05 -2.13 11.60
CA ILE A 269 -5.82 -1.49 12.10
C ILE A 269 -5.86 0.02 11.87
N SER A 270 -5.07 0.76 12.66
CA SER A 270 -4.99 2.22 12.54
C SER A 270 -4.44 2.67 11.18
N ASN A 271 -4.81 3.89 10.77
CA ASN A 271 -4.29 4.49 9.52
C ASN A 271 -2.75 4.60 9.53
N ASP A 272 -2.13 4.91 10.67
CA ASP A 272 -0.67 5.00 10.78
C ASP A 272 0.02 3.65 10.50
N THR A 273 -0.57 2.57 11.04
CA THR A 273 -0.12 1.20 10.79
C THR A 273 -0.35 0.82 9.32
N LEU A 274 -1.49 1.21 8.74
CA LEU A 274 -1.79 0.99 7.32
C LEU A 274 -0.80 1.68 6.40
N THR A 275 -0.47 2.94 6.66
CA THR A 275 0.52 3.69 5.87
C THR A 275 1.87 2.99 5.86
N SER A 276 2.28 2.41 6.99
CA SER A 276 3.53 1.62 7.08
C SER A 276 3.49 0.37 6.20
N VAL A 277 2.37 -0.37 6.22
CA VAL A 277 2.16 -1.54 5.33
C VAL A 277 2.16 -1.10 3.87
N ALA A 278 1.48 0.00 3.57
CA ALA A 278 1.26 0.46 2.21
C ALA A 278 2.59 0.95 1.58
N LEU A 279 3.40 1.71 2.34
CA LEU A 279 4.78 2.08 1.97
C LEU A 279 5.66 0.87 1.69
N LEU A 280 5.56 -0.18 2.52
CA LEU A 280 6.28 -1.43 2.31
C LEU A 280 5.86 -2.13 1.01
N MET A 281 4.57 -2.12 0.65
CA MET A 281 4.09 -2.71 -0.60
C MET A 281 4.61 -1.95 -1.83
N GLU A 282 4.70 -0.62 -1.74
CA GLU A 282 5.18 0.25 -2.80
C GLU A 282 6.71 0.17 -2.96
N GLN A 283 7.45 0.44 -1.88
CA GLN A 283 8.91 0.49 -1.90
C GLN A 283 9.57 -0.89 -1.94
N GLY A 284 8.85 -1.93 -1.49
CA GLY A 284 9.41 -3.28 -1.37
C GLY A 284 10.51 -3.39 -0.32
N GLN A 285 10.64 -2.42 0.60
CA GLN A 285 11.59 -2.48 1.71
C GLN A 285 11.06 -1.72 2.92
N ILE A 286 11.46 -2.14 4.11
CA ILE A 286 11.12 -1.47 5.38
C ILE A 286 12.23 -1.69 6.41
N ASP A 287 12.44 -0.70 7.27
CA ASP A 287 13.35 -0.84 8.41
C ASP A 287 12.63 -1.54 9.56
N LEU A 288 13.26 -2.57 10.09
CA LEU A 288 12.76 -3.36 11.21
C LEU A 288 13.14 -2.70 12.55
N PRO A 289 12.33 -2.92 13.60
CA PRO A 289 12.64 -2.42 14.95
C PRO A 289 13.97 -2.89 15.55
N ASP A 290 14.57 -3.95 15.03
CA ASP A 290 15.89 -4.45 15.45
C ASP A 290 17.06 -3.75 14.73
N GLY A 291 16.78 -2.77 13.87
CA GLY A 291 17.75 -2.00 13.09
C GLY A 291 18.14 -2.65 11.76
N THR A 292 17.62 -3.84 11.46
CA THR A 292 17.85 -4.49 10.16
C THR A 292 16.90 -3.95 9.09
N ARG A 293 17.29 -4.02 7.82
CA ARG A 293 16.42 -3.64 6.69
C ARG A 293 15.86 -4.89 6.03
N LEU A 294 14.54 -5.00 6.01
CA LEU A 294 13.83 -6.06 5.31
C LEU A 294 13.57 -5.62 3.87
N ARG A 295 13.88 -6.50 2.90
CA ARG A 295 13.58 -6.30 1.48
C ARG A 295 12.65 -7.39 0.99
N ALA A 296 11.64 -7.00 0.23
CA ALA A 296 10.70 -7.91 -0.41
C ALA A 296 11.38 -8.67 -1.54
N GLY A 297 11.32 -10.00 -1.47
CA GLY A 297 11.69 -10.85 -2.60
C GLY A 297 10.76 -10.60 -3.80
N ASP A 298 11.25 -10.84 -5.01
CA ASP A 298 10.52 -10.54 -6.26
C ASP A 298 9.16 -11.25 -6.37
N GLY A 299 9.03 -12.41 -5.72
CA GLY A 299 7.81 -13.22 -5.66
C GLY A 299 6.79 -12.77 -4.61
N PHE A 300 7.15 -11.83 -3.72
CA PHE A 300 6.28 -11.39 -2.63
C PHE A 300 4.99 -10.77 -3.18
N ARG A 301 3.85 -11.26 -2.70
CA ARG A 301 2.52 -10.70 -3.00
C ARG A 301 1.66 -10.70 -1.74
N CYS A 302 0.79 -9.71 -1.63
CA CYS A 302 -0.11 -9.52 -0.51
C CYS A 302 -1.57 -9.49 -0.98
N ILE A 303 -2.41 -10.30 -0.33
CA ILE A 303 -3.87 -10.23 -0.47
C ILE A 303 -4.45 -9.74 0.85
N ALA A 304 -4.95 -8.51 0.87
CA ALA A 304 -5.66 -7.96 2.01
C ALA A 304 -7.16 -8.30 1.93
N LEU A 305 -7.77 -8.65 3.06
CA LEU A 305 -9.20 -8.91 3.17
C LEU A 305 -9.85 -7.82 4.00
N ALA A 306 -10.90 -7.22 3.46
CA ALA A 306 -11.62 -6.13 4.09
C ALA A 306 -13.13 -6.37 4.14
N HIS A 307 -13.77 -5.76 5.13
CA HIS A 307 -15.20 -5.54 5.12
C HIS A 307 -15.54 -4.22 4.41
N PRO A 308 -16.69 -4.14 3.72
CA PRO A 308 -17.12 -2.89 3.10
C PRO A 308 -17.26 -1.79 4.15
N PRO A 309 -17.08 -0.51 3.75
CA PRO A 309 -17.29 0.62 4.65
C PRO A 309 -18.72 0.55 5.21
N GLY A 310 -18.83 0.53 6.54
CA GLY A 310 -20.11 0.61 7.23
C GLY A 310 -20.68 2.03 7.13
N THR A 311 -21.99 2.18 7.30
CA THR A 311 -22.70 3.47 7.30
C THR A 311 -22.27 4.43 8.43
N ALA A 312 -21.48 3.97 9.40
CA ALA A 312 -21.13 4.72 10.61
C ALA A 312 -19.63 5.05 10.79
N HIS A 313 -18.76 4.75 9.82
CA HIS A 313 -17.33 5.06 9.93
C HIS A 313 -16.94 6.19 8.98
N ASN A 314 -16.70 7.38 9.55
CA ASN A 314 -16.43 8.62 8.80
C ASN A 314 -15.03 8.70 8.15
N HIS A 315 -14.27 7.61 8.16
CA HIS A 315 -13.05 7.42 7.37
C HIS A 315 -12.71 5.93 7.38
N TRP A 316 -13.00 5.23 6.28
CA TRP A 316 -12.70 3.79 6.18
C TRP A 316 -11.20 3.53 6.09
N MET A 317 -10.52 4.22 5.17
CA MET A 317 -9.06 4.26 4.98
C MET A 317 -8.70 5.63 4.38
N SER A 318 -7.48 6.13 4.61
CA SER A 318 -7.02 7.36 3.96
C SER A 318 -6.90 7.17 2.44
N PRO A 319 -7.12 8.22 1.62
CA PRO A 319 -6.99 8.14 0.15
C PRO A 319 -5.64 7.60 -0.31
N GLU A 320 -4.57 7.91 0.44
CA GLU A 320 -3.20 7.43 0.21
C GLU A 320 -3.13 5.90 0.29
N VAL A 321 -3.72 5.29 1.32
CA VAL A 321 -3.76 3.84 1.50
C VAL A 321 -4.66 3.19 0.43
N VAL A 322 -5.75 3.86 0.06
CA VAL A 322 -6.65 3.35 -0.99
C VAL A 322 -5.95 3.32 -2.35
N GLY A 323 -5.08 4.27 -2.68
CA GLY A 323 -4.32 4.23 -3.94
C GLY A 323 -3.35 3.05 -4.07
N MET A 324 -2.86 2.51 -2.95
CA MET A 324 -1.78 1.52 -2.95
C MET A 324 -2.25 0.08 -3.17
N PHE A 325 -3.50 -0.24 -2.87
CA PHE A 325 -4.08 -1.55 -3.17
C PHE A 325 -4.84 -1.53 -4.50
N HIS A 326 -4.85 -2.65 -5.20
CA HIS A 326 -5.86 -2.89 -6.23
C HIS A 326 -7.13 -3.40 -5.56
N TRP A 327 -8.19 -2.59 -5.54
CA TRP A 327 -9.42 -2.94 -4.80
C TRP A 327 -10.40 -3.73 -5.65
N ILE A 328 -10.82 -4.88 -5.14
CA ILE A 328 -11.78 -5.77 -5.80
C ILE A 328 -12.94 -6.02 -4.86
N ARG A 329 -14.16 -5.74 -5.33
CA ARG A 329 -15.38 -6.00 -4.57
C ARG A 329 -15.86 -7.42 -4.83
N VAL A 330 -16.10 -8.14 -3.75
CA VAL A 330 -16.54 -9.53 -3.74
C VAL A 330 -17.92 -9.59 -3.09
N GLU A 331 -18.91 -10.04 -3.86
CA GLU A 331 -20.29 -10.17 -3.37
C GLU A 331 -20.51 -11.54 -2.70
N GLN A 332 -21.56 -11.64 -1.88
CA GLN A 332 -21.97 -12.96 -1.38
C GLN A 332 -22.45 -13.83 -2.54
N LEU A 333 -22.10 -15.11 -2.51
CA LEU A 333 -22.71 -16.06 -3.46
C LEU A 333 -24.22 -16.07 -3.20
N PRO A 334 -25.05 -16.04 -4.26
CA PRO A 334 -26.48 -16.25 -4.09
C PRO A 334 -26.70 -17.58 -3.36
N SER A 335 -27.50 -17.52 -2.29
CA SER A 335 -27.82 -18.62 -1.38
C SER A 335 -28.59 -19.74 -2.04
#